data_AF-A0A4R0IQ54-F1
#
_entry.id   AF-A0A4R0IQ54-F1
#
_cell.length_a   1.000
_cell.length_b   1.000
_cell.length_c   1.000
_cell.angle_alpha   90.00
_cell.angle_beta   90.00
_cell.angle_gamma   90.00
#
_symmetry.space_group_name_H-M   'P 1'
#
loop_
_entity.id
_entity.type
_entity.pdbx_description
1 polymer ?
#
loop_
_entity_poly.entity_id
_entity_poly.type
_entity_poly.pdbx_seq_one_letter_code
_entity_poly.pdbx_strand_id
1 'polypeptide(L)'
;MGVLGSGSAVIPREPWFRRHPTVVLVVAGVLFGSVWLLRLLDGDAADASTLLFTLPVALIAVAFGLRAGLAAGAFAVLMVVAWGVATDTDLSPVGWISRCLPQLLLGVLLGDASERLRSADEERRRLESGALLYREAIEINDSLVQGMAAARWAMEAGRTEDGLKILEETIGQAQDLVSDLIRQAGMAGPGPSIRAE
;
A
#
# COMPACT_ATOMS: atom_id res chain seq x y z
N MET A 1 5.00 -36.51 17.41
CA MET A 1 4.50 -35.47 18.35
C MET A 1 5.40 -34.25 18.20
N GLY A 2 5.10 -33.16 17.49
CA GLY A 2 3.83 -32.66 16.98
C GLY A 2 3.48 -31.33 17.65
N VAL A 3 4.26 -30.26 17.40
CA VAL A 3 3.80 -28.86 17.53
C VAL A 3 4.58 -28.02 16.51
N LEU A 4 4.05 -27.93 15.29
CA LEU A 4 4.40 -26.85 14.35
C LEU A 4 3.71 -25.59 14.89
N GLY A 5 4.51 -24.61 15.30
CA GLY A 5 4.01 -23.29 15.68
C GLY A 5 3.22 -22.71 14.51
N SER A 6 1.92 -22.51 14.74
CA SER A 6 1.05 -21.76 13.84
C SER A 6 1.52 -20.31 13.82
N GLY A 7 2.45 -20.00 12.90
CA GLY A 7 2.74 -18.62 12.54
C GLY A 7 1.46 -18.03 11.98
N SER A 8 0.76 -17.24 12.79
CA SER A 8 -0.37 -16.45 12.32
C SER A 8 0.14 -15.56 11.20
N ALA A 9 -0.22 -15.87 9.95
CA ALA A 9 0.01 -14.98 8.83
C ALA A 9 -0.59 -13.63 9.21
N VAL A 10 0.26 -12.64 9.47
CA VAL A 10 -0.18 -11.27 9.71
C VAL A 10 -0.68 -10.79 8.36
N ILE A 11 -1.95 -11.03 8.07
CA ILE A 11 -2.60 -10.46 6.89
C ILE A 11 -2.55 -8.95 7.11
N PRO A 12 -1.81 -8.17 6.29
CA PRO A 12 -1.81 -6.73 6.40
C PRO A 12 -3.25 -6.28 6.15
N ARG A 13 -3.98 -5.94 7.21
CA ARG A 13 -5.32 -5.41 7.07
C ARG A 13 -5.18 -4.03 6.50
N GLU A 14 -5.47 -3.90 5.21
CA GLU A 14 -5.56 -2.59 4.60
C GLU A 14 -6.54 -1.74 5.42
N PRO A 15 -6.19 -0.48 5.71
CA PRO A 15 -7.02 0.38 6.54
C PRO A 15 -8.45 0.46 5.98
N TRP A 16 -9.46 0.51 6.85
CA TRP A 16 -10.88 0.49 6.43
C TRP A 16 -11.23 1.59 5.41
N PHE A 17 -10.57 2.75 5.52
CA PHE A 17 -10.76 3.89 4.62
C PHE A 17 -10.22 3.66 3.21
N ARG A 18 -9.30 2.70 3.01
CA ARG A 18 -8.85 2.31 1.66
C ARG A 18 -9.84 1.38 0.98
N ARG A 19 -10.58 0.58 1.76
CA ARG A 19 -11.50 -0.44 1.24
C ARG A 19 -12.87 0.11 0.85
N HIS A 20 -13.30 1.20 1.47
CA HIS A 20 -14.66 1.73 1.32
C HIS A 20 -14.66 3.24 1.02
N PRO A 21 -14.40 3.66 -0.23
CA PRO A 21 -14.28 5.07 -0.60
C PRO A 21 -15.57 5.86 -0.34
N THR A 22 -16.73 5.23 -0.51
CA THR A 22 -18.04 5.84 -0.21
C THR A 22 -18.21 6.13 1.28
N VAL A 23 -17.83 5.19 2.14
CA VAL A 23 -17.91 5.37 3.61
C VAL A 23 -17.00 6.50 4.06
N VAL A 24 -15.80 6.62 3.48
CA VAL A 24 -14.89 7.75 3.76
C VAL A 24 -15.55 9.09 3.45
N LEU A 25 -16.17 9.22 2.28
CA LEU A 25 -16.86 10.45 1.88
C LEU A 25 -18.05 10.76 2.78
N VAL A 26 -18.83 9.74 3.18
CA VAL A 26 -19.95 9.92 4.12
C VAL A 26 -19.44 10.39 5.47
N VAL A 27 -18.43 9.73 6.04
CA VAL A 27 -17.83 10.11 7.33
C VAL A 27 -17.24 11.52 7.28
N ALA A 28 -16.49 11.84 6.22
CA ALA A 28 -15.92 13.17 6.03
C ALA A 28 -17.02 14.24 5.88
N GLY A 29 -18.09 13.95 5.12
CA GLY A 29 -19.23 14.84 4.97
C GLY A 29 -19.95 15.10 6.30
N VAL A 30 -20.18 14.05 7.09
CA VAL A 30 -20.75 14.17 8.44
C VAL A 30 -19.87 15.01 9.35
N LEU A 31 -18.55 14.80 9.31
CA LEU A 31 -17.59 15.59 10.08
C LEU A 31 -17.62 17.08 9.67
N PHE A 32 -17.51 17.38 8.37
CA PHE A 32 -17.61 18.75 7.85
C PHE A 32 -18.92 19.41 8.29
N GLY A 33 -20.05 18.73 8.10
CA GLY A 33 -21.38 19.23 8.47
C GLY A 33 -21.53 19.44 9.97
N SER A 34 -20.99 18.54 10.80
CA SER A 34 -21.05 18.66 12.26
C SER A 34 -20.21 19.82 12.78
N VAL A 35 -19.00 20.00 12.25
CA VAL A 35 -18.12 21.14 12.62
C VAL A 35 -18.76 22.45 12.19
N TRP A 36 -19.37 22.49 11.00
CA TRP A 36 -20.10 23.64 10.51
C TRP A 36 -21.29 23.99 11.41
N LEU A 37 -22.11 23.00 11.74
CA LEU A 37 -23.27 23.18 12.62
C LEU A 37 -22.85 23.68 14.01
N LEU A 38 -21.80 23.09 14.59
CA LEU A 38 -21.23 23.53 15.87
C LEU A 38 -20.83 25.00 15.81
N ARG A 39 -20.22 25.42 14.70
CA ARG A 39 -19.78 26.80 14.49
C ARG A 39 -20.93 27.81 14.35
N LEU A 40 -22.09 27.37 13.85
CA LEU A 40 -23.30 28.21 13.80
C LEU A 40 -23.96 28.37 15.17
N LEU A 41 -23.82 27.38 16.05
CA LEU A 41 -24.42 27.38 17.38
C LEU A 41 -23.56 28.09 18.43
N ASP A 42 -22.23 28.07 18.27
CA ASP A 42 -21.27 28.54 19.26
C ASP A 42 -20.33 29.61 18.65
N GLY A 43 -20.80 30.86 18.64
CA GLY A 43 -20.14 31.97 17.94
C GLY A 43 -18.80 32.43 18.52
N ASP A 44 -18.50 32.09 19.77
CA ASP A 44 -17.29 32.52 20.50
C ASP A 44 -16.13 31.51 20.37
N ALA A 45 -16.43 30.23 20.13
CA ALA A 45 -15.45 29.15 20.01
C ALA A 45 -14.82 29.03 18.60
N ALA A 46 -14.70 30.15 17.88
CA ALA A 46 -14.32 30.20 16.47
C ALA A 46 -12.91 29.61 16.19
N ASP A 47 -11.97 29.72 17.13
CA ASP A 47 -10.61 29.20 16.94
C ASP A 47 -10.51 27.69 17.18
N ALA A 48 -11.17 27.18 18.22
CA ALA A 48 -11.17 25.75 18.53
C ALA A 48 -11.91 24.92 17.45
N SER A 49 -13.04 25.43 16.97
CA SER A 49 -13.83 24.75 15.92
C SER A 49 -13.08 24.67 14.58
N THR A 50 -12.23 25.64 14.26
CA THR A 50 -11.43 25.63 13.01
C THR A 50 -10.46 24.45 12.97
N LEU A 51 -9.89 24.08 14.12
CA LEU A 51 -9.00 22.91 14.23
C LEU A 51 -9.73 21.60 13.91
N LEU A 52 -11.04 21.51 14.11
CA LEU A 52 -11.79 20.28 13.82
C LEU A 52 -11.92 19.99 12.32
N PHE A 53 -11.81 20.99 11.44
CA PHE A 53 -11.76 20.77 9.98
C PHE A 53 -10.52 19.99 9.54
N THR A 54 -9.46 19.97 10.35
CA THR A 54 -8.26 19.15 10.14
C THR A 54 -8.61 17.67 9.99
N LEU A 55 -9.60 17.16 10.74
CA LEU A 55 -9.96 15.74 10.75
C LEU A 55 -10.52 15.26 9.39
N PRO A 56 -11.60 15.85 8.84
CA PRO A 56 -12.11 15.42 7.53
C PRO A 56 -11.14 15.74 6.39
N VAL A 57 -10.37 16.83 6.46
CA VAL A 57 -9.33 17.12 5.46
C VAL A 57 -8.26 16.04 5.48
N ALA A 58 -7.79 15.66 6.66
CA ALA A 58 -6.77 14.62 6.80
C ALA A 58 -7.29 13.25 6.31
N LEU A 59 -8.52 12.90 6.67
CA LEU A 59 -9.15 11.65 6.24
C LEU A 59 -9.24 11.54 4.71
N ILE A 60 -9.67 12.62 4.02
CA ILE A 60 -9.76 12.64 2.56
C ILE A 60 -8.37 12.59 1.93
N ALA A 61 -7.41 13.36 2.45
CA ALA A 61 -6.04 13.39 1.94
C ALA A 61 -5.35 12.02 2.02
N VAL A 62 -5.52 11.30 3.14
CA VAL A 62 -4.94 9.96 3.32
C VAL A 62 -5.62 8.90 2.45
N ALA A 63 -6.93 9.00 2.28
CA ALA A 63 -7.68 8.03 1.48
C ALA A 63 -7.44 8.20 -0.02
N PHE A 64 -7.44 9.44 -0.52
CA PHE A 64 -7.52 9.73 -1.95
C PHE A 64 -6.30 10.49 -2.51
N GLY A 65 -5.31 10.79 -1.68
CA GLY A 65 -4.04 11.40 -2.10
C GLY A 65 -4.10 12.91 -2.29
N LEU A 66 -3.12 13.43 -3.04
CA LEU A 66 -2.84 14.87 -3.13
C LEU A 66 -4.01 15.70 -3.69
N ARG A 67 -4.62 15.29 -4.81
CA ARG A 67 -5.68 16.08 -5.48
C ARG A 67 -6.91 16.23 -4.60
N ALA A 68 -7.31 15.13 -3.94
CA ALA A 68 -8.45 15.12 -3.06
C ALA A 68 -8.17 15.85 -1.74
N GLY A 69 -6.94 15.72 -1.19
CA GLY A 69 -6.50 16.49 -0.03
C GLY A 69 -6.53 17.99 -0.28
N LEU A 70 -6.04 18.44 -1.46
CA LEU A 70 -6.13 19.85 -1.87
C LEU A 70 -7.59 20.31 -1.99
N ALA A 71 -8.45 19.53 -2.65
CA ALA A 71 -9.86 19.86 -2.80
C ALA A 71 -10.58 19.95 -1.44
N ALA A 72 -10.28 19.04 -0.50
CA ALA A 72 -10.82 19.07 0.85
C ALA A 72 -10.33 20.29 1.64
N GLY A 73 -9.03 20.62 1.55
CA GLY A 73 -8.48 21.83 2.16
C GLY A 73 -9.12 23.10 1.61
N ALA A 74 -9.31 23.18 0.29
CA ALA A 74 -9.99 24.31 -0.35
C ALA A 74 -11.46 24.40 0.07
N PHE A 75 -12.15 23.27 0.21
CA PHE A 75 -13.51 23.22 0.72
C PHE A 75 -13.62 23.68 2.17
N ALA A 76 -12.67 23.29 3.03
CA ALA A 76 -12.59 23.77 4.41
C ALA A 76 -12.39 25.29 4.46
N VAL A 77 -11.49 25.83 3.62
CA VAL A 77 -11.30 27.29 3.49
C VAL A 77 -12.58 27.98 3.04
N LEU A 78 -13.28 27.43 2.04
CA LEU A 78 -14.53 28.00 1.55
C LEU A 78 -15.59 28.07 2.66
N MET A 79 -15.70 27.02 3.48
CA MET A 79 -16.56 27.05 4.66
C MET A 79 -16.13 28.18 5.61
N VAL A 80 -14.87 28.26 6.03
CA VAL A 80 -14.38 29.30 6.95
C VAL A 80 -14.67 30.71 6.42
N VAL A 81 -14.46 30.95 5.12
CA VAL A 81 -14.76 32.23 4.47
C VAL A 81 -16.25 32.52 4.47
N ALA A 82 -17.09 31.54 4.08
CA ALA A 82 -18.54 31.71 4.07
C ALA A 82 -19.08 32.09 5.46
N TRP A 83 -18.51 31.52 6.53
CA TRP A 83 -18.89 31.87 7.90
C TRP A 83 -18.49 33.29 8.26
N GLY A 84 -17.26 33.70 7.94
CA GLY A 84 -16.76 35.04 8.28
C GLY A 84 -17.55 36.15 7.56
N VAL A 85 -17.97 35.89 6.31
CA VAL A 85 -18.85 36.79 5.56
C VAL A 85 -20.27 36.83 6.17
N ALA A 86 -20.81 35.67 6.56
CA ALA A 86 -22.16 35.60 7.14
C ALA A 86 -22.27 36.25 8.54
N THR A 87 -21.16 36.31 9.28
CA THR A 87 -21.10 36.83 10.66
C THR A 87 -20.44 38.21 10.71
N ASP A 88 -20.16 38.82 9.56
CA ASP A 88 -19.54 40.15 9.40
C ASP A 88 -18.33 40.37 10.33
N THR A 89 -17.46 39.36 10.39
CA THR A 89 -16.40 39.32 11.42
C THR A 89 -15.17 40.10 10.97
N ASP A 90 -14.76 41.08 11.78
CA ASP A 90 -13.54 41.86 11.57
C ASP A 90 -12.28 41.05 11.89
N LEU A 91 -11.88 40.20 10.94
CA LEU A 91 -10.61 39.49 10.99
C LEU A 91 -9.51 40.33 10.33
N SER A 92 -8.40 40.50 11.05
CA SER A 92 -7.13 40.91 10.46
C SER A 92 -6.73 39.97 9.30
N PRO A 93 -6.01 40.46 8.27
CA PRO A 93 -5.43 39.61 7.23
C PRO A 93 -4.62 38.43 7.79
N VAL A 94 -3.92 38.64 8.90
CA VAL A 94 -3.16 37.59 9.60
C VAL A 94 -4.09 36.52 10.18
N GLY A 95 -5.26 36.91 10.69
CA GLY A 95 -6.28 36.00 11.22
C GLY A 95 -6.97 35.16 10.14
N TRP A 96 -7.05 35.66 8.90
CA TRP A 96 -7.47 34.87 7.75
C TRP A 96 -6.41 33.86 7.34
N ILE A 97 -5.15 34.31 7.22
CA ILE A 97 -4.03 33.45 6.82
C ILE A 97 -3.83 32.31 7.83
N SER A 98 -3.87 32.60 9.14
CA SER A 98 -3.64 31.60 10.19
C SER A 98 -4.69 30.49 10.21
N ARG A 99 -5.90 30.73 9.68
CA ARG A 99 -6.99 29.75 9.62
C ARG A 99 -7.04 29.00 8.30
N CYS A 100 -6.78 29.68 7.18
CA CYS A 100 -6.88 29.09 5.86
C CYS A 100 -5.62 28.33 5.44
N LEU A 101 -4.45 28.91 5.72
CA LEU A 101 -3.17 28.36 5.25
C LEU A 101 -2.89 26.97 5.82
N PRO A 102 -3.10 26.68 7.14
CA PRO A 102 -2.87 25.34 7.67
C PRO A 102 -3.75 24.27 7.04
N GLN A 103 -5.00 24.59 6.70
CA GLN A 103 -5.93 23.61 6.08
C GLN A 103 -5.48 23.22 4.68
N LEU A 104 -5.03 24.19 3.88
CA LEU A 104 -4.46 23.93 2.55
C LEU A 104 -3.14 23.16 2.65
N LEU A 105 -2.24 23.61 3.53
CA LEU A 105 -0.94 22.96 3.72
C LEU A 105 -1.11 21.51 4.19
N LEU A 106 -2.02 21.27 5.14
CA LEU A 106 -2.32 19.93 5.63
C LEU A 106 -2.82 19.02 4.51
N GLY A 107 -3.82 19.48 3.73
CA GLY A 107 -4.36 18.71 2.62
C GLY A 107 -3.30 18.34 1.59
N VAL A 108 -2.39 19.27 1.28
CA VAL A 108 -1.29 19.07 0.34
C VAL A 108 -0.22 18.14 0.92
N LEU A 109 0.34 18.45 2.09
CA LEU A 109 1.43 17.71 2.70
C LEU A 109 1.02 16.27 3.01
N LEU A 110 -0.16 16.08 3.61
CA LEU A 110 -0.64 14.76 3.96
C LEU A 110 -1.04 13.97 2.73
N GLY A 111 -1.61 14.62 1.72
CA GLY A 111 -1.92 14.00 0.44
C GLY A 111 -0.68 13.54 -0.32
N ASP A 112 0.37 14.37 -0.39
CA ASP A 112 1.66 14.03 -0.98
C ASP A 112 2.34 12.89 -0.21
N ALA A 113 2.39 12.98 1.12
CA ALA A 113 2.96 11.92 1.97
C ALA A 113 2.23 10.58 1.77
N SER A 114 0.89 10.61 1.65
CA SER A 114 0.07 9.42 1.45
C SER A 114 0.28 8.80 0.07
N GLU A 115 0.46 9.62 -0.97
CA GLU A 115 0.77 9.15 -2.32
C GLU A 115 2.17 8.52 -2.36
N ARG A 116 3.17 9.19 -1.78
CA ARG A 116 4.54 8.66 -1.69
C ARG A 116 4.59 7.33 -0.95
N LEU A 117 3.88 7.23 0.17
CA LEU A 117 3.79 5.98 0.94
C LEU A 117 3.14 4.88 0.10
N ARG A 118 2.08 5.21 -0.65
CA ARG A 118 1.39 4.26 -1.53
C ARG A 118 2.31 3.76 -2.64
N SER A 119 3.02 4.65 -3.33
CA SER A 119 3.98 4.28 -4.37
C SER A 119 5.13 3.43 -3.80
N ALA A 120 5.60 3.75 -2.58
CA ALA A 120 6.64 2.97 -1.92
C ALA A 120 6.16 1.56 -1.51
N ASP A 121 4.92 1.44 -1.02
CA ASP A 121 4.31 0.14 -0.69
C ASP A 121 4.10 -0.72 -1.93
N GLU A 122 3.66 -0.12 -3.04
CA GLU A 122 3.47 -0.82 -4.32
C GLU A 122 4.80 -1.36 -4.87
N GLU A 123 5.85 -0.53 -4.84
CA GLU A 123 7.18 -0.95 -5.26
C GLU A 123 7.77 -2.02 -4.33
N ARG A 124 7.57 -1.89 -3.00
CA ARG A 124 7.95 -2.94 -2.04
C ARG A 124 7.25 -4.26 -2.34
N ARG A 125 5.94 -4.25 -2.54
CA ARG A 125 5.16 -5.45 -2.89
C ARG A 125 5.68 -6.10 -4.18
N ARG A 126 6.06 -5.28 -5.17
CA ARG A 126 6.66 -5.76 -6.42
C ARG A 126 8.01 -6.42 -6.19
N LEU A 127 8.89 -5.80 -5.40
CA LEU A 127 10.21 -6.36 -5.06
C LEU A 127 10.09 -7.64 -4.23
N GLU A 128 9.16 -7.70 -3.27
CA GLU A 128 8.89 -8.90 -2.47
C GLU A 128 8.41 -10.06 -3.35
N SER A 129 7.53 -9.80 -4.32
CA SER A 129 7.09 -10.83 -5.28
C SER A 129 8.25 -11.38 -6.13
N GLY A 130 9.21 -10.53 -6.52
CA GLY A 130 10.41 -10.97 -7.24
C GLY A 130 11.39 -11.74 -6.36
N ALA A 131 11.58 -11.33 -5.11
CA ALA A 131 12.50 -11.96 -4.17
C ALA A 131 12.10 -13.41 -3.83
N LEU A 132 10.79 -13.69 -3.78
CA LEU A 132 10.28 -15.06 -3.60
C LEU A 132 10.72 -15.98 -4.74
N LEU A 133 10.60 -15.52 -6.00
CA LEU A 133 11.03 -16.29 -7.17
C LEU A 133 12.55 -16.56 -7.16
N TYR A 134 13.35 -15.56 -6.76
CA TYR A 134 14.80 -15.74 -6.64
C TYR A 134 15.18 -16.78 -5.57
N ARG A 135 14.47 -16.81 -4.45
CA ARG A 135 14.73 -17.79 -3.39
C ARG A 135 14.40 -19.21 -3.86
N GLU A 136 13.28 -19.38 -4.55
CA GLU A 136 12.86 -20.68 -5.11
C GLU A 136 13.89 -21.19 -6.13
N ALA A 137 14.44 -20.31 -6.99
CA ALA A 137 15.51 -20.67 -7.92
C ALA A 137 16.80 -21.16 -7.22
N ILE A 138 17.14 -20.61 -6.05
CA ILE A 138 18.30 -21.05 -5.27
C ILE A 138 18.06 -22.44 -4.66
N GLU A 139 16.88 -22.68 -4.10
CA GLU A 139 16.52 -24.00 -3.53
C GLU A 139 16.52 -25.08 -4.62
N ILE A 140 16.01 -24.76 -5.82
CA ILE A 140 16.08 -25.65 -6.99
C ILE A 140 17.53 -25.99 -7.36
N ASN A 141 18.41 -24.98 -7.44
CA ASN A 141 19.80 -25.21 -7.79
C ASN A 141 20.46 -26.20 -6.82
N ASP A 142 20.25 -26.01 -5.51
CA ASP A 142 20.81 -26.89 -4.49
C ASP A 142 20.30 -28.33 -4.62
N SER A 143 18.99 -28.55 -4.80
CA SER A 143 18.44 -29.90 -4.98
C SER A 143 18.98 -30.60 -6.24
N LEU A 144 19.18 -29.85 -7.33
CA LEU A 144 19.75 -30.39 -8.56
C LEU A 144 21.22 -30.76 -8.37
N VAL A 145 22.01 -29.89 -7.73
CA VAL A 145 23.43 -30.17 -7.44
C VAL A 145 23.56 -31.41 -6.56
N GLN A 146 22.72 -31.55 -5.53
CA GLN A 146 22.71 -32.71 -4.64
C GLN A 146 22.30 -34.01 -5.37
N GLY A 147 21.23 -33.97 -6.16
CA GLY A 147 20.78 -35.14 -6.93
C GLY A 147 21.80 -35.59 -7.97
N MET A 148 22.40 -34.65 -8.70
CA MET A 148 23.48 -34.93 -9.65
C MET A 148 24.75 -35.47 -8.97
N ALA A 149 25.11 -34.94 -7.80
CA ALA A 149 26.24 -35.46 -7.03
C ALA A 149 26.00 -36.90 -6.57
N ALA A 150 24.79 -37.21 -6.09
CA ALA A 150 24.40 -38.56 -5.69
C ALA A 150 24.41 -39.54 -6.87
N ALA A 151 23.86 -39.14 -8.03
CA ALA A 151 23.90 -39.92 -9.26
C ALA A 151 25.35 -40.21 -9.69
N ARG A 152 26.21 -39.18 -9.68
CA ARG A 152 27.63 -39.33 -10.01
C ARG A 152 28.33 -40.33 -9.09
N TRP A 153 28.11 -40.24 -7.78
CA TRP A 153 28.69 -41.19 -6.82
C TRP A 153 28.21 -42.63 -7.02
N ALA A 154 26.94 -42.85 -7.35
CA ALA A 154 26.44 -44.18 -7.65
C ALA A 154 27.11 -44.78 -8.90
N MET A 155 27.28 -43.96 -9.95
CA MET A 155 27.99 -44.38 -11.17
C MET A 155 29.49 -44.67 -10.91
N GLU A 156 30.18 -43.82 -10.15
CA GLU A 156 31.60 -44.02 -9.79
C GLU A 156 31.81 -45.29 -8.95
N ALA A 157 30.80 -45.70 -8.17
CA ALA A 157 30.81 -46.94 -7.40
C ALA A 157 30.43 -48.20 -8.21
N GLY A 158 30.26 -48.08 -9.53
CA GLY A 158 29.86 -49.18 -10.42
C GLY A 158 28.37 -49.55 -10.35
N ARG A 159 27.54 -48.77 -9.63
CA ARG A 159 26.08 -48.92 -9.58
C ARG A 159 25.41 -48.05 -10.64
N THR A 160 25.72 -48.35 -11.90
CA THR A 160 25.32 -47.50 -13.04
C THR A 160 23.80 -47.37 -13.18
N GLU A 161 23.05 -48.45 -12.98
CA GLU A 161 21.58 -48.46 -13.06
C GLU A 161 20.95 -47.55 -11.98
N ASP A 162 21.44 -47.64 -10.73
CA ASP A 162 21.00 -46.77 -9.64
C ASP A 162 21.33 -45.29 -9.91
N GLY A 163 22.54 -45.03 -10.43
CA GLY A 163 22.96 -43.68 -10.80
C GLY A 163 22.13 -43.07 -11.93
N LEU A 164 21.78 -43.88 -12.94
CA LEU A 164 20.91 -43.46 -14.04
C LEU A 164 19.51 -43.11 -13.53
N LYS A 165 18.97 -43.93 -12.63
CA LYS A 165 17.66 -43.70 -12.00
C LYS A 165 17.62 -42.42 -11.19
N ILE A 166 18.61 -42.17 -10.34
CA ILE A 166 18.70 -40.93 -9.54
C ILE A 166 18.78 -39.70 -10.46
N LEU A 167 19.54 -39.78 -11.55
CA LEU A 167 19.65 -38.70 -12.53
C LEU A 167 18.31 -38.42 -13.22
N GLU A 168 17.59 -39.46 -13.65
CA GLU A 168 16.29 -39.34 -14.31
C GLU A 168 15.22 -38.74 -13.37
N GLU A 169 15.18 -39.19 -12.11
CA GLU A 169 14.32 -38.59 -11.07
C GLU A 169 14.65 -37.11 -10.82
N THR A 170 15.95 -36.77 -10.76
CA THR A 170 16.41 -35.37 -10.56
C THR A 170 16.01 -34.48 -11.74
N ILE A 171 16.15 -34.97 -12.97
CA ILE A 171 15.76 -34.22 -14.18
C ILE A 171 14.23 -34.05 -14.23
N GLY A 172 13.46 -35.08 -13.88
CA GLY A 172 12.00 -34.99 -13.79
C GLY A 172 11.54 -33.94 -12.77
N GLN A 173 12.11 -33.97 -11.57
CA GLN A 173 11.84 -32.95 -10.54
C GLN A 173 12.21 -31.53 -11.01
N ALA A 174 13.34 -31.38 -11.73
CA ALA A 174 13.74 -30.09 -12.30
C ALA A 174 12.68 -29.55 -13.27
N GLN A 175 12.17 -30.40 -14.15
CA GLN A 175 11.20 -30.03 -15.18
C GLN A 175 9.85 -29.64 -14.59
N ASP A 176 9.38 -30.37 -13.57
CA ASP A 176 8.15 -30.06 -12.86
C ASP A 176 8.25 -28.70 -12.15
N LEU A 177 9.35 -28.46 -11.43
CA LEU A 177 9.59 -27.20 -10.70
C LEU A 177 9.72 -25.99 -11.66
N VAL A 178 10.44 -26.13 -12.77
CA VAL A 178 10.54 -25.07 -13.79
C VAL A 178 9.19 -24.79 -14.45
N SER A 179 8.39 -25.83 -14.71
CA SER A 179 7.04 -25.67 -15.28
C SER A 179 6.13 -24.88 -14.34
N ASP A 180 6.22 -25.13 -13.04
CA ASP A 180 5.44 -24.39 -12.04
C ASP A 180 5.93 -22.95 -11.86
N LEU A 181 7.24 -22.69 -11.92
CA LEU A 181 7.79 -21.34 -11.95
C LEU A 181 7.30 -20.52 -13.16
N ILE A 182 7.33 -21.12 -14.37
CA ILE A 182 6.84 -20.46 -15.59
C ILE A 182 5.34 -20.16 -15.47
N ARG A 183 4.57 -21.08 -14.88
CA ARG A 183 3.14 -20.90 -14.65
C ARG A 183 2.86 -19.75 -13.67
N GLN A 184 3.61 -19.67 -12.57
CA GLN A 184 3.47 -18.58 -11.59
C GLN A 184 3.89 -17.22 -12.19
N ALA A 185 4.99 -17.18 -12.95
CA ALA A 185 5.44 -15.96 -13.64
C ALA A 185 4.44 -15.51 -14.73
N GLY A 186 3.83 -16.44 -15.47
CA GLY A 186 2.79 -16.15 -16.46
C GLY A 186 1.48 -15.65 -15.86
N MET A 187 1.16 -16.03 -14.62
CA MET A 187 -0.02 -15.56 -13.89
C MET A 187 0.17 -14.17 -13.26
N ALA A 188 1.41 -13.68 -13.11
CA ALA A 188 1.74 -12.39 -12.51
C ALA A 188 1.56 -11.17 -13.45
N GLY A 189 0.99 -11.37 -14.65
CA GLY A 189 0.74 -10.31 -15.64
C GLY A 189 1.90 -10.13 -16.63
N PRO A 190 1.69 -9.38 -17.74
CA PRO A 190 2.66 -9.31 -18.84
C PRO A 190 4.02 -8.82 -18.33
N GLY A 191 5.04 -9.67 -18.46
CA GLY A 191 6.42 -9.30 -18.19
C GLY A 191 6.85 -8.08 -19.02
N PRO A 192 7.90 -7.36 -18.59
CA PRO A 192 8.32 -6.12 -19.23
C PRO A 192 8.58 -6.36 -20.72
N SER A 193 7.83 -5.66 -21.56
CA SER A 193 8.08 -5.64 -23.00
C SER A 193 9.46 -5.05 -23.22
N ILE A 194 10.45 -5.90 -23.49
CA ILE A 194 11.72 -5.44 -24.04
C ILE A 194 11.39 -4.90 -25.41
N ARG A 195 11.27 -3.56 -25.52
CA ARG A 195 11.35 -2.87 -26.80
C ARG A 195 12.76 -3.12 -27.30
N ALA A 196 12.88 -3.93 -28.34
CA ALA A 196 14.02 -3.88 -29.22
C ALA A 196 13.98 -2.51 -29.92
N GLU A 197 14.98 -1.68 -29.63
CA GLU A 197 15.40 -0.60 -30.53
C GLU A 197 16.19 -1.19 -31.71
#